data_AF-A0A7K4MMC6-F1
#
_entry.id   AF-A0A7K4MMC6-F1
#
_cell.length_a   1.000
_cell.length_b   1.000
_cell.length_c   1.000
_cell.angle_alpha   90.00
_cell.angle_beta   90.00
_cell.angle_gamma   90.00
#
_symmetry.space_group_name_H-M   'P 1'
#
loop_
_entity.id
_entity.type
_entity.pdbx_description
1 polymer ?
#
loop_
_entity_poly.entity_id
_entity_poly.type
_entity_poly.pdbx_seq_one_letter_code
_entity_poly.pdbx_strand_id
1 'polypeptide(L)'
;MGGCKNQGPSYDCCEYDITVFDGKKQKESFIEFDGAFYHIYHGTLQETSPDILLQYDGMTILLDEQWELRMLLSKIKEKKEQIFNAYIKSCLVEAGVCITKTKNGLNTDPYSSSWLKCAAYFLADAVSVLNFHRPSPVHMLKILREFDKNKINELISPITESIGIERATPSLLSRMLKSTKGFSDLVEDNFHSKMISQKYRYMIDNSLFSDCYFYLGYINRNNFIKIPDLHRKPELIHMLKTGFDLESDTTKIESEANKLHQATNSLLSLSHE
;
A
#
# COMPACT_ATOMS: atom_id res chain seq x y z
N MET A 1 9.94 -16.90 -3.95
CA MET A 1 8.48 -16.66 -3.84
C MET A 1 8.22 -15.82 -2.60
N GLY A 2 7.55 -14.69 -2.75
CA GLY A 2 7.15 -13.79 -1.66
C GLY A 2 5.63 -13.76 -1.51
N GLY A 3 5.10 -12.65 -0.98
CA GLY A 3 3.66 -12.41 -1.01
C GLY A 3 2.82 -13.22 -0.03
N CYS A 4 1.51 -13.15 -0.20
CA CYS A 4 0.51 -13.80 0.67
C CYS A 4 0.44 -15.31 0.49
N LYS A 5 0.76 -15.82 -0.71
CA LYS A 5 0.84 -17.27 -0.96
C LYS A 5 2.03 -17.93 -0.26
N ASN A 6 3.06 -17.15 0.09
CA ASN A 6 4.22 -17.65 0.83
C ASN A 6 4.14 -17.38 2.34
N GLN A 7 3.59 -16.23 2.75
CA GLN A 7 3.61 -15.77 4.13
C GLN A 7 2.23 -15.26 4.56
N GLY A 8 1.64 -15.95 5.54
CA GLY A 8 0.43 -15.50 6.23
C GLY A 8 -0.87 -15.97 5.59
N PRO A 9 -2.00 -15.31 5.91
CA PRO A 9 -3.30 -15.63 5.34
C PRO A 9 -3.30 -15.39 3.83
N SER A 10 -3.75 -16.37 3.06
CA SER A 10 -3.92 -16.25 1.61
C SER A 10 -5.39 -16.39 1.26
N TYR A 11 -5.85 -15.58 0.31
CA TYR A 11 -7.14 -15.75 -0.35
C TYR A 11 -6.95 -16.40 -1.72
N ASP A 12 -8.04 -16.92 -2.28
CA ASP A 12 -8.02 -17.53 -3.62
C ASP A 12 -7.69 -16.51 -4.71
N CYS A 13 -7.97 -15.22 -4.47
CA CYS A 13 -7.62 -14.12 -5.37
C CYS A 13 -6.16 -13.65 -5.26
N CYS A 14 -5.35 -14.21 -4.35
CA CYS A 14 -3.95 -13.84 -4.22
C CYS A 14 -3.11 -14.48 -5.32
N GLU A 15 -2.22 -13.68 -5.88
CA GLU A 15 -1.20 -14.04 -6.85
C GLU A 15 0.00 -14.73 -6.18
N TYR A 16 0.78 -15.44 -7.01
CA TYR A 16 2.10 -15.91 -6.67
C TYR A 16 3.14 -14.85 -7.03
N ASP A 17 3.75 -14.26 -6.01
CA ASP A 17 4.83 -13.28 -6.19
C ASP A 17 6.17 -14.00 -6.38
N ILE A 18 6.74 -13.93 -7.58
CA ILE A 18 8.00 -14.55 -7.95
C ILE A 18 9.00 -13.46 -8.31
N THR A 19 10.14 -13.43 -7.63
CA THR A 19 11.25 -12.55 -7.98
C THR A 19 12.35 -13.35 -8.63
N VAL A 20 12.76 -12.93 -9.82
CA VAL A 20 13.92 -13.43 -10.53
C VAL A 20 15.09 -12.50 -10.24
N PHE A 21 16.12 -13.00 -9.56
CA PHE A 21 17.30 -12.22 -9.22
C PHE A 21 18.30 -12.22 -10.38
N ASP A 22 17.98 -11.48 -11.44
CA ASP A 22 18.79 -11.38 -12.66
C ASP A 22 19.50 -10.03 -12.82
N GLY A 23 19.37 -9.13 -11.83
CA GLY A 23 19.98 -7.80 -11.83
C GLY A 23 19.40 -6.85 -12.87
N LYS A 24 18.34 -7.24 -13.59
CA LYS A 24 17.76 -6.42 -14.64
C LYS A 24 16.83 -5.37 -14.04
N LYS A 25 16.91 -4.16 -14.58
CA LYS A 25 15.92 -3.09 -14.33
C LYS A 25 14.77 -3.22 -15.34
N GLN A 26 14.03 -4.31 -15.25
CA GLN A 26 12.88 -4.58 -16.11
C GLN A 26 11.58 -4.24 -15.39
N LYS A 27 10.56 -3.86 -16.17
CA LYS A 27 9.20 -3.71 -15.62
C LYS A 27 8.72 -5.07 -15.13
N GLU A 28 7.96 -5.04 -14.04
CA GLU A 28 7.26 -6.19 -13.52
C GLU A 28 6.26 -6.71 -14.56
N SER A 29 6.01 -8.02 -14.57
CA SER A 29 5.09 -8.65 -15.52
C SER A 29 4.09 -9.57 -14.84
N PHE A 30 2.91 -9.66 -15.43
CA PHE A 30 1.81 -10.51 -14.95
C PHE A 30 1.55 -11.61 -15.95
N ILE A 31 1.44 -12.83 -15.43
CA ILE A 31 1.14 -14.02 -16.22
C ILE A 31 -0.03 -14.73 -15.57
N GLU A 32 -0.97 -15.19 -16.39
CA GLU A 32 -2.02 -16.10 -15.97
C GLU A 32 -1.71 -17.49 -16.53
N PHE A 33 -1.68 -18.48 -15.64
CA PHE A 33 -1.44 -19.86 -16.01
C PHE A 33 -2.29 -20.77 -15.14
N ASP A 34 -3.03 -21.67 -15.76
CA ASP A 34 -3.93 -22.62 -15.07
C ASP A 34 -4.91 -21.95 -14.07
N GLY A 35 -5.45 -20.79 -14.46
CA GLY A 35 -6.37 -20.01 -13.62
C GLY A 35 -5.73 -19.30 -12.42
N ALA A 36 -4.42 -19.44 -12.23
CA ALA A 36 -3.65 -18.72 -11.22
C ALA A 36 -2.91 -17.52 -11.82
N PHE A 37 -2.72 -16.48 -11.02
CA PHE A 37 -1.94 -15.30 -11.39
C PHE A 37 -0.56 -15.35 -10.78
N TYR A 38 0.42 -14.97 -11.59
CA TYR A 38 1.82 -14.86 -11.22
C TYR A 38 2.25 -13.44 -11.46
N HIS A 39 2.84 -12.83 -10.44
CA HIS A 39 3.48 -11.53 -10.55
C HIS A 39 4.99 -11.72 -10.52
N ILE A 40 5.63 -11.40 -11.64
CA ILE A 40 7.05 -11.60 -11.85
C ILE A 40 7.77 -10.27 -11.66
N TYR A 41 8.62 -10.25 -10.64
CA TYR A 41 9.53 -9.16 -10.30
C TYR A 41 10.94 -9.47 -10.78
N HIS A 42 11.72 -8.43 -11.07
CA HIS A 42 13.15 -8.53 -11.33
C HIS A 42 13.93 -7.87 -10.20
N GLY A 43 14.74 -8.68 -9.53
CA GLY A 43 15.49 -8.29 -8.34
C GLY A 43 17.00 -8.29 -8.57
N THR A 44 17.73 -7.69 -7.62
CA THR A 44 19.19 -7.71 -7.58
C THR A 44 19.69 -8.18 -6.21
N LEU A 45 20.82 -8.90 -6.21
CA LEU A 45 21.51 -9.31 -4.99
C LEU A 45 22.17 -8.13 -4.25
N GLN A 46 22.33 -6.99 -4.93
CA GLN A 46 22.92 -5.76 -4.38
C GLN A 46 21.86 -4.73 -3.94
N GLU A 47 20.64 -5.18 -3.65
CA GLU A 47 19.54 -4.30 -3.22
C GLU A 47 19.87 -3.59 -1.90
N THR A 48 19.54 -2.30 -1.83
CA THR A 48 19.76 -1.46 -0.64
C THR A 48 18.51 -0.70 -0.19
N SER A 49 17.45 -0.64 -1.01
CA SER A 49 16.17 -0.04 -0.66
C SER A 49 15.51 -0.82 0.48
N PRO A 50 15.21 -0.18 1.62
CA PRO A 50 14.47 -0.82 2.71
C PRO A 50 13.09 -1.33 2.26
N ASP A 51 12.41 -0.60 1.37
CA ASP A 51 11.10 -0.96 0.83
C ASP A 51 11.13 -2.29 0.07
N ILE A 52 12.17 -2.51 -0.75
CA ILE A 52 12.34 -3.75 -1.51
C ILE A 52 12.87 -4.86 -0.61
N LEU A 53 13.87 -4.59 0.24
CA LEU A 53 14.41 -5.58 1.17
C LEU A 53 13.34 -6.10 2.16
N LEU A 54 12.39 -5.24 2.54
CA LEU A 54 11.22 -5.65 3.33
C LEU A 54 10.36 -6.68 2.59
N GLN A 55 10.22 -6.58 1.26
CA GLN A 55 9.49 -7.58 0.46
C GLN A 55 10.25 -8.91 0.37
N TYR A 56 11.59 -8.85 0.41
CA TYR A 56 12.43 -10.04 0.37
C TYR A 56 12.46 -10.81 1.70
N ASP A 57 12.10 -10.19 2.82
CA ASP A 57 12.10 -10.84 4.13
C ASP A 57 11.25 -12.13 4.11
N GLY A 58 11.87 -13.24 4.50
CA GLY A 58 11.29 -14.58 4.58
C GLY A 58 10.73 -15.17 3.28
N MET A 59 11.16 -14.70 2.11
CA MET A 59 10.84 -15.36 0.84
C MET A 59 11.28 -16.83 0.85
N THR A 60 10.49 -17.69 0.19
CA THR A 60 10.89 -19.08 -0.07
C THR A 60 11.71 -19.15 -1.35
N ILE A 61 12.88 -19.78 -1.27
CA ILE A 61 13.74 -20.04 -2.43
C ILE A 61 13.12 -21.16 -3.26
N LEU A 62 12.90 -20.90 -4.55
CA LEU A 62 12.46 -21.92 -5.51
C LEU A 62 13.64 -22.58 -6.24
N LEU A 63 14.67 -21.78 -6.54
CA LEU A 63 15.90 -22.21 -7.22
C LEU A 63 17.06 -21.30 -6.76
N ASP A 64 18.19 -21.89 -6.35
CA ASP A 64 19.39 -21.19 -5.90
C ASP A 64 20.62 -22.12 -6.03
N GLU A 65 21.16 -22.24 -7.24
CA GLU A 65 22.25 -23.17 -7.52
C GLU A 65 23.57 -22.75 -6.85
N GLN A 66 23.81 -21.43 -6.76
CA GLN A 66 25.04 -20.83 -6.26
C GLN A 66 24.95 -20.40 -4.78
N TRP A 67 23.83 -20.68 -4.11
CA TRP A 67 23.58 -20.34 -2.69
C TRP A 67 23.53 -18.83 -2.40
N GLU A 68 23.45 -18.00 -3.44
CA GLU A 68 23.47 -16.54 -3.32
C GLU A 68 22.18 -16.00 -2.70
N LEU A 69 21.03 -16.60 -3.04
CA LEU A 69 19.75 -16.20 -2.46
C LEU A 69 19.68 -16.58 -0.99
N ARG A 70 20.18 -17.75 -0.61
CA ARG A 70 20.28 -18.16 0.79
C ARG A 70 21.16 -17.20 1.60
N MET A 71 22.29 -16.78 1.06
CA MET A 71 23.14 -15.77 1.71
C MET A 71 22.43 -14.42 1.83
N LEU A 72 21.74 -13.96 0.79
CA LEU A 72 20.98 -12.70 0.81
C LEU A 72 19.88 -12.74 1.89
N LEU A 73 19.06 -13.80 1.91
CA LEU A 73 17.98 -13.93 2.89
C LEU A 73 18.50 -14.07 4.33
N SER A 74 19.66 -14.70 4.54
CA SER A 74 20.33 -14.72 5.86
C SER A 74 20.70 -13.32 6.31
N LYS A 75 21.30 -12.50 5.43
CA LYS A 75 21.67 -11.11 5.73
C LYS A 75 20.44 -10.25 6.03
N ILE A 76 19.34 -10.45 5.29
CA ILE A 76 18.07 -9.73 5.53
C ILE A 76 17.53 -10.11 6.90
N LYS A 77 17.51 -11.41 7.24
CA LYS A 77 17.05 -11.90 8.54
C LYS A 77 17.88 -11.32 9.70
N GLU A 78 19.21 -11.27 9.55
CA GLU A 78 20.11 -10.65 10.54
C GLU A 78 19.87 -9.16 10.72
N LYS A 79 19.51 -8.44 9.64
CA LYS A 79 19.27 -6.99 9.64
C LYS A 79 17.78 -6.62 9.70
N LYS A 80 16.90 -7.55 10.04
CA LYS A 80 15.45 -7.40 9.93
C LYS A 80 14.95 -6.12 10.62
N GLU A 81 15.30 -5.92 11.88
CA GLU A 81 14.87 -4.74 12.63
C GLU A 81 15.36 -3.43 12.00
N GLN A 82 16.60 -3.40 11.48
CA GLN A 82 17.14 -2.21 10.82
C GLN A 82 16.37 -1.88 9.53
N ILE A 83 16.05 -2.90 8.73
CA ILE A 83 15.26 -2.76 7.50
C ILE A 83 13.85 -2.26 7.83
N PHE A 84 13.20 -2.86 8.82
CA PHE A 84 11.86 -2.47 9.27
C PHE A 84 11.85 -1.03 9.78
N ASN A 85 12.82 -0.66 10.63
CA ASN A 85 12.94 0.70 11.15
C ASN A 85 13.22 1.74 10.07
N ALA A 86 14.03 1.39 9.06
CA ALA A 86 14.27 2.27 7.92
C ALA A 86 13.00 2.47 7.08
N TYR A 87 12.24 1.40 6.85
CA TYR A 87 10.96 1.47 6.14
C TYR A 87 9.91 2.30 6.92
N ILE A 88 9.79 2.08 8.23
CA ILE A 88 8.89 2.87 9.10
C ILE A 88 9.22 4.36 8.99
N LYS A 89 10.51 4.74 9.08
CA LYS A 89 10.95 6.13 8.93
C LYS A 89 10.58 6.70 7.57
N SER A 90 10.76 5.92 6.50
CA SER A 90 10.34 6.30 5.14
C SER A 90 8.84 6.60 5.09
N CYS A 91 8.01 5.71 5.64
CA CYS A 91 6.56 5.88 5.71
C CYS A 91 6.16 7.14 6.49
N LEU A 92 6.79 7.40 7.63
CA LEU A 92 6.48 8.58 8.46
C LEU A 92 6.89 9.89 7.75
N VAL A 93 8.02 9.89 7.04
CA VAL A 93 8.44 11.03 6.20
C VAL A 93 7.43 11.29 5.09
N GLU A 94 7.06 10.26 4.33
CA GLU A 94 6.10 10.39 3.24
C GLU A 94 4.71 10.82 3.73
N ALA A 95 4.26 10.31 4.88
CA ALA A 95 3.03 10.77 5.53
C ALA A 95 3.12 12.28 5.88
N GLY A 96 4.22 12.72 6.49
CA GLY A 96 4.46 14.12 6.82
C GLY A 96 4.47 15.04 5.59
N VAL A 97 5.11 14.60 4.50
CA VAL A 97 5.10 15.31 3.20
C VAL A 97 3.68 15.43 2.66
N CYS A 98 2.92 14.33 2.65
CA CYS A 98 1.53 14.30 2.19
C CYS A 98 0.62 15.22 3.02
N ILE A 99 0.76 15.22 4.36
CA ILE A 99 0.02 16.11 5.25
C ILE A 99 0.35 17.58 4.97
N THR A 100 1.64 17.88 4.77
CA THR A 100 2.09 19.25 4.46
C THR A 100 1.52 19.73 3.13
N LYS A 101 1.56 18.89 2.08
CA LYS A 101 0.92 19.19 0.79
C LYS A 101 -0.58 19.41 0.93
N THR A 102 -1.25 18.57 1.72
CA THR A 102 -2.69 18.71 1.99
C THR A 102 -3.01 20.09 2.57
N LYS A 103 -2.31 20.47 3.65
CA LYS A 103 -2.53 21.74 4.38
C LYS A 103 -2.19 22.96 3.54
N ASN A 104 -1.04 22.96 2.86
CA ASN A 104 -0.62 24.08 2.01
C ASN A 104 -1.50 24.24 0.77
N GLY A 105 -2.04 23.13 0.26
CA GLY A 105 -2.91 23.11 -0.91
C GLY A 105 -4.39 23.36 -0.59
N LEU A 106 -4.79 23.57 0.67
CA LEU A 106 -6.20 23.80 1.01
C LEU A 106 -6.79 24.91 0.13
N ASN A 107 -7.91 24.62 -0.52
CA ASN A 107 -8.62 25.48 -1.49
C ASN A 107 -7.89 25.79 -2.82
N THR A 108 -6.64 25.36 -3.01
CA THR A 108 -5.81 25.72 -4.19
C THR A 108 -5.31 24.52 -4.98
N ASP A 109 -4.87 23.46 -4.31
CA ASP A 109 -4.46 22.21 -4.93
C ASP A 109 -5.68 21.28 -5.06
N PRO A 110 -6.11 20.92 -6.29
CA PRO A 110 -7.19 19.95 -6.49
C PRO A 110 -6.87 18.59 -5.85
N TYR A 111 -5.59 18.28 -5.59
CA TYR A 111 -5.13 17.02 -5.04
C TYR A 111 -4.98 17.00 -3.52
N SER A 112 -5.28 18.08 -2.78
CA SER A 112 -5.14 18.10 -1.31
C SER A 112 -5.79 16.90 -0.62
N SER A 113 -7.03 16.54 -1.01
CA SER A 113 -7.74 15.38 -0.46
C SER A 113 -7.07 14.05 -0.85
N SER A 114 -6.43 13.97 -2.03
CA SER A 114 -5.66 12.79 -2.45
C SER A 114 -4.39 12.61 -1.62
N TRP A 115 -3.67 13.71 -1.35
CA TRP A 115 -2.52 13.70 -0.45
C TRP A 115 -2.92 13.25 0.96
N LEU A 116 -4.06 13.71 1.47
CA LEU A 116 -4.58 13.28 2.78
C LEU A 116 -4.79 11.77 2.84
N LYS A 117 -5.44 11.19 1.82
CA LYS A 117 -5.62 9.73 1.72
C LYS A 117 -4.28 9.01 1.68
N CYS A 118 -3.31 9.53 0.92
CA CYS A 118 -1.97 8.93 0.85
C CYS A 118 -1.28 8.93 2.22
N ALA A 119 -1.37 10.02 2.98
CA ALA A 119 -0.82 10.09 4.33
C ALA A 119 -1.39 8.99 5.24
N ALA A 120 -2.71 8.78 5.21
CA ALA A 120 -3.35 7.74 6.01
C ALA A 120 -2.84 6.34 5.63
N TYR A 121 -2.65 6.05 4.34
CA TYR A 121 -2.10 4.76 3.90
C TYR A 121 -0.62 4.56 4.28
N PHE A 122 0.21 5.60 4.22
CA PHE A 122 1.59 5.52 4.72
C PHE A 122 1.63 5.28 6.24
N LEU A 123 0.72 5.88 7.00
CA LEU A 123 0.62 5.62 8.44
C LEU A 123 0.12 4.20 8.73
N ALA A 124 -0.80 3.67 7.92
CA ALA A 124 -1.20 2.27 8.00
C ALA A 124 -0.03 1.32 7.76
N ASP A 125 0.82 1.59 6.75
CA ASP A 125 2.06 0.83 6.51
C ASP A 125 2.99 0.88 7.72
N ALA A 126 3.22 2.07 8.28
CA ALA A 126 4.08 2.24 9.45
C ALA A 126 3.58 1.42 10.65
N VAL A 127 2.28 1.48 10.95
CA VAL A 127 1.67 0.69 12.04
C VAL A 127 1.81 -0.81 11.80
N SER A 128 1.56 -1.28 10.57
CA SER A 128 1.73 -2.70 10.23
C SER A 128 3.17 -3.16 10.47
N VAL A 129 4.15 -2.40 10.00
CA VAL A 129 5.57 -2.79 10.11
C VAL A 129 6.09 -2.66 11.54
N LEU A 130 5.57 -1.72 12.35
CA LEU A 130 5.83 -1.66 13.80
C LEU A 130 5.36 -2.92 14.54
N ASN A 131 4.33 -3.60 14.03
CA ASN A 131 3.89 -4.91 14.53
C ASN A 131 4.56 -6.08 13.80
N PHE A 132 5.71 -5.84 13.14
CA PHE A 132 6.46 -6.80 12.34
C PHE A 132 5.65 -7.47 11.22
N HIS A 133 4.58 -6.84 10.76
CA HIS A 133 3.79 -7.34 9.63
C HIS A 133 4.11 -6.52 8.38
N ARG A 134 4.55 -7.20 7.32
CA ARG A 134 4.74 -6.58 6.00
C ARG A 134 3.39 -6.09 5.46
N PRO A 135 3.32 -4.88 4.86
CA PRO A 135 2.09 -4.42 4.23
C PRO A 135 1.64 -5.37 3.11
N SER A 136 0.35 -5.66 3.07
CA SER A 136 -0.28 -6.41 1.98
C SER A 136 -1.65 -5.81 1.69
N PRO A 137 -1.86 -5.11 0.55
CA PRO A 137 -3.08 -4.33 0.31
C PRO A 137 -4.39 -5.11 0.49
N VAL A 138 -4.38 -6.40 0.15
CA VAL A 138 -5.57 -7.28 0.20
C VAL A 138 -5.93 -7.68 1.63
N HIS A 139 -4.94 -7.79 2.52
CA HIS A 139 -5.13 -8.32 3.87
C HIS A 139 -4.95 -7.26 4.96
N MET A 140 -4.43 -6.09 4.59
CA MET A 140 -3.96 -5.06 5.52
C MET A 140 -5.02 -4.68 6.55
N LEU A 141 -6.26 -4.43 6.11
CA LEU A 141 -7.31 -3.99 7.03
C LEU A 141 -7.68 -5.08 8.04
N LYS A 142 -7.79 -6.34 7.59
CA LYS A 142 -7.99 -7.49 8.48
C LYS A 142 -6.87 -7.60 9.51
N ILE A 143 -5.61 -7.55 9.06
CA ILE A 143 -4.43 -7.63 9.93
C ILE A 143 -4.45 -6.51 10.98
N LEU A 144 -4.68 -5.27 10.57
CA LEU A 144 -4.73 -4.12 11.47
C LEU A 144 -5.82 -4.29 12.55
N ARG A 145 -6.97 -4.89 12.22
CA ARG A 145 -8.05 -5.15 13.17
C ARG A 145 -7.74 -6.27 14.17
N GLU A 146 -6.81 -7.16 13.84
CA GLU A 146 -6.43 -8.32 14.66
C GLU A 146 -5.28 -8.03 15.62
N PHE A 147 -4.62 -6.87 15.51
CA PHE A 147 -3.53 -6.52 16.41
C PHE A 147 -4.01 -6.25 17.85
N ASP A 148 -3.18 -6.68 18.81
CA ASP A 148 -3.41 -6.43 20.23
C ASP A 148 -3.41 -4.94 20.57
N LYS A 149 -4.21 -4.56 21.57
CA LYS A 149 -4.28 -3.16 22.02
C LYS A 149 -2.97 -2.72 22.65
N ASN A 150 -2.40 -1.65 22.10
CA ASN A 150 -1.27 -0.91 22.66
C ASN A 150 -1.30 0.53 22.11
N LYS A 151 -0.40 1.39 22.59
CA LYS A 151 -0.33 2.81 22.19
C LYS A 151 -0.18 3.01 20.68
N ILE A 152 0.52 2.11 19.99
CA ILE A 152 0.71 2.17 18.53
C ILE A 152 -0.60 1.79 17.83
N ASN A 153 -1.23 0.71 18.25
CA ASN A 153 -2.40 0.13 17.60
C ASN A 153 -3.69 0.91 17.87
N GLU A 154 -3.73 1.72 18.93
CA GLU A 154 -4.79 2.72 19.14
C GLU A 154 -4.87 3.73 17.99
N LEU A 155 -3.77 3.98 17.26
CA LEU A 155 -3.75 4.87 16.10
C LEU A 155 -4.43 4.29 14.86
N ILE A 156 -4.79 3.00 14.86
CA ILE A 156 -5.49 2.37 13.74
C ILE A 156 -6.88 2.98 13.54
N SER A 157 -7.61 3.33 14.61
CA SER A 157 -8.93 3.96 14.52
C SER A 157 -8.87 5.29 13.77
N PRO A 158 -8.10 6.31 14.22
CA PRO A 158 -8.03 7.58 13.50
C PRO A 158 -7.50 7.44 12.08
N ILE A 159 -6.55 6.51 11.81
CA ILE A 159 -6.07 6.25 10.45
C ILE A 159 -7.19 5.71 9.55
N THR A 160 -7.93 4.70 10.01
CA THR A 160 -8.98 4.07 9.21
C THR A 160 -10.22 4.94 9.05
N GLU A 161 -10.54 5.78 10.04
CA GLU A 161 -11.53 6.85 9.94
C GLU A 161 -11.15 7.87 8.86
N SER A 162 -9.89 8.35 8.83
CA SER A 162 -9.44 9.26 7.76
C SER A 162 -9.48 8.60 6.36
N ILE A 163 -9.31 7.27 6.28
CA ILE A 163 -9.51 6.50 5.05
C ILE A 163 -11.00 6.42 4.67
N GLY A 164 -11.91 6.35 5.63
CA GLY A 164 -13.36 6.35 5.40
C GLY A 164 -13.93 4.97 5.04
N ILE A 165 -13.34 3.90 5.59
CA ILE A 165 -13.71 2.50 5.30
C ILE A 165 -15.15 2.15 5.70
N GLU A 166 -15.77 2.95 6.57
CA GLU A 166 -17.16 2.84 7.02
C GLU A 166 -18.18 3.24 5.95
N ARG A 167 -17.75 3.99 4.92
CA ARG A 167 -18.61 4.41 3.80
C ARG A 167 -18.79 3.32 2.73
N ALA A 168 -18.14 2.17 2.91
CA ALA A 168 -18.13 1.09 1.93
C ALA A 168 -19.54 0.57 1.64
N THR A 169 -20.00 0.80 0.41
CA THR A 169 -21.26 0.25 -0.12
C THR A 169 -21.00 -0.41 -1.47
N PRO A 170 -21.76 -1.44 -1.89
CA PRO A 170 -21.54 -2.09 -3.18
C PRO A 170 -21.54 -1.12 -4.38
N SER A 171 -22.42 -0.12 -4.37
CA SER A 171 -22.53 0.89 -5.44
C SER A 171 -21.34 1.85 -5.46
N LEU A 172 -20.83 2.27 -4.30
CA LEU A 172 -19.60 3.06 -4.20
C LEU A 172 -18.39 2.26 -4.68
N LEU A 173 -18.23 1.03 -4.17
CA LEU A 173 -17.11 0.15 -4.51
C LEU A 173 -17.05 -0.16 -6.00
N SER A 174 -18.20 -0.36 -6.65
CA SER A 174 -18.25 -0.56 -8.11
C SER A 174 -17.74 0.66 -8.89
N ARG A 175 -18.10 1.88 -8.46
CA ARG A 175 -17.59 3.13 -9.06
C ARG A 175 -16.11 3.33 -8.78
N MET A 176 -15.66 3.09 -7.55
CA MET A 176 -14.25 3.12 -7.17
C MET A 176 -13.45 2.17 -8.04
N LEU A 177 -13.89 0.91 -8.20
CA LEU A 177 -13.23 -0.09 -9.06
C LEU A 177 -13.01 0.41 -10.47
N LYS A 178 -14.06 0.95 -11.11
CA LYS A 178 -13.96 1.47 -12.49
C LYS A 178 -12.89 2.56 -12.58
N SER A 179 -12.83 3.44 -11.59
CA SER A 179 -11.86 4.52 -11.56
C SER A 179 -10.44 4.02 -11.26
N THR A 180 -10.27 3.16 -10.25
CA THR A 180 -8.98 2.56 -9.85
C THR A 180 -8.35 1.79 -11.00
N LYS A 181 -9.15 1.00 -11.75
CA LYS A 181 -8.66 0.29 -12.94
C LYS A 181 -8.14 1.24 -14.00
N GLY A 182 -8.96 2.21 -14.40
CA GLY A 182 -8.56 3.18 -15.42
C GLY A 182 -7.32 3.98 -14.99
N PHE A 183 -7.20 4.28 -13.69
CA PHE A 183 -6.07 5.02 -13.16
C PHE A 183 -4.79 4.17 -13.15
N SER A 184 -4.88 2.91 -12.74
CA SER A 184 -3.76 1.96 -12.78
C SER A 184 -3.31 1.69 -14.21
N ASP A 185 -4.24 1.49 -15.17
CA ASP A 185 -3.90 1.30 -16.58
C ASP A 185 -3.14 2.52 -17.16
N LEU A 186 -3.48 3.74 -16.75
CA LEU A 186 -2.80 4.96 -17.18
C LEU A 186 -1.37 5.10 -16.64
N VAL A 187 -1.11 4.57 -15.43
CA VAL A 187 0.19 4.74 -14.75
C VAL A 187 1.13 3.57 -14.99
N GLU A 188 0.64 2.33 -14.95
CA GLU A 188 1.48 1.11 -14.91
C GLU A 188 1.51 0.35 -16.25
N ASP A 189 0.43 0.41 -17.04
CA ASP A 189 0.33 -0.20 -18.40
C ASP A 189 0.82 -1.66 -18.48
N ASN A 190 0.34 -2.54 -17.59
CA ASN A 190 0.87 -3.90 -17.40
C ASN A 190 -0.13 -4.95 -16.83
N PHE A 191 -1.41 -4.95 -17.25
CA PHE A 191 -2.45 -5.92 -16.83
C PHE A 191 -2.94 -5.86 -15.37
N HIS A 192 -2.49 -4.87 -14.57
CA HIS A 192 -2.95 -4.68 -13.18
C HIS A 192 -4.48 -4.60 -13.04
N SER A 193 -5.18 -4.02 -14.02
CA SER A 193 -6.64 -3.89 -13.99
C SER A 193 -7.38 -5.23 -13.94
N LYS A 194 -6.82 -6.31 -14.47
CA LYS A 194 -7.39 -7.67 -14.36
C LYS A 194 -7.28 -8.21 -12.93
N MET A 195 -6.10 -8.09 -12.33
CA MET A 195 -5.85 -8.48 -10.94
C MET A 195 -6.72 -7.68 -9.97
N ILE A 196 -6.81 -6.36 -10.15
CA ILE A 196 -7.68 -5.47 -9.35
C ILE A 196 -9.14 -5.95 -9.43
N SER A 197 -9.61 -6.33 -10.63
CA SER A 197 -10.97 -6.84 -10.82
C SER A 197 -11.22 -8.15 -10.08
N GLN A 198 -10.25 -9.06 -10.06
CA GLN A 198 -10.38 -10.35 -9.39
C GLN A 198 -10.41 -10.20 -7.87
N LYS A 199 -9.47 -9.41 -7.31
CA LYS A 199 -9.42 -9.11 -5.87
C LYS A 199 -10.70 -8.40 -5.41
N TYR A 200 -11.20 -7.46 -6.22
CA TYR A 200 -12.51 -6.84 -6.00
C TYR A 200 -13.64 -7.88 -5.93
N ARG A 201 -13.78 -8.74 -6.96
CA ARG A 201 -14.88 -9.73 -7.01
C ARG A 201 -14.86 -10.63 -5.79
N TYR A 202 -13.69 -11.16 -5.45
CA TYR A 202 -13.52 -12.00 -4.26
C TYR A 202 -14.00 -11.29 -3.00
N MET A 203 -13.60 -10.04 -2.78
CA MET A 203 -14.02 -9.30 -1.59
C MET A 203 -15.53 -8.99 -1.58
N ILE A 204 -16.13 -8.67 -2.73
CA ILE A 204 -17.58 -8.46 -2.83
C ILE A 204 -18.35 -9.76 -2.55
N ASP A 205 -17.94 -10.87 -3.18
CA ASP A 205 -18.61 -12.16 -3.04
C ASP A 205 -18.54 -12.71 -1.61
N ASN A 206 -17.48 -12.33 -0.86
CA ASN A 206 -17.30 -12.68 0.55
C ASN A 206 -17.76 -11.58 1.52
N SER A 207 -18.49 -10.56 1.05
CA SER A 207 -19.00 -9.45 1.88
C SER A 207 -17.93 -8.66 2.65
N LEU A 208 -16.70 -8.63 2.15
CA LEU A 208 -15.55 -7.91 2.70
C LEU A 208 -15.51 -6.45 2.19
N PHE A 209 -16.58 -5.69 2.43
CA PHE A 209 -16.76 -4.37 1.81
C PHE A 209 -15.73 -3.32 2.26
N SER A 210 -15.47 -3.22 3.57
CA SER A 210 -14.45 -2.29 4.09
C SER A 210 -13.04 -2.66 3.62
N ASP A 211 -12.74 -3.94 3.53
CA ASP A 211 -11.46 -4.44 3.02
C ASP A 211 -11.31 -4.12 1.53
N CYS A 212 -12.39 -4.24 0.76
CA CYS A 212 -12.44 -3.82 -0.64
C CYS A 212 -12.21 -2.31 -0.79
N TYR A 213 -12.85 -1.50 0.05
CA TYR A 213 -12.64 -0.05 0.08
C TYR A 213 -11.17 0.27 0.36
N PHE A 214 -10.61 -0.34 1.40
CA PHE A 214 -9.22 -0.14 1.80
C PHE A 214 -8.27 -0.53 0.67
N TYR A 215 -8.46 -1.70 0.07
CA TYR A 215 -7.66 -2.21 -1.04
C TYR A 215 -7.66 -1.25 -2.23
N LEU A 216 -8.84 -0.81 -2.70
CA LEU A 216 -8.95 0.08 -3.86
C LEU A 216 -8.26 1.42 -3.63
N GLY A 217 -8.42 2.03 -2.45
CA GLY A 217 -7.72 3.26 -2.12
C GLY A 217 -6.20 3.06 -1.96
N TYR A 218 -5.75 1.90 -1.45
CA TYR A 218 -4.33 1.57 -1.36
C TYR A 218 -3.69 1.49 -2.76
N ILE A 219 -4.35 0.82 -3.71
CA ILE A 219 -3.89 0.75 -5.10
C ILE A 219 -3.84 2.14 -5.74
N ASN A 220 -4.82 3.00 -5.46
CA ASN A 220 -4.79 4.38 -5.92
C ASN A 220 -3.61 5.16 -5.31
N ARG A 221 -3.28 4.98 -4.03
CA ARG A 221 -2.08 5.59 -3.41
C ARG A 221 -0.82 5.17 -4.15
N ASN A 222 -0.64 3.86 -4.35
CA ASN A 222 0.55 3.33 -5.02
C ASN A 222 0.74 3.89 -6.43
N ASN A 223 -0.36 4.07 -7.17
CA ASN A 223 -0.32 4.67 -8.50
C ASN A 223 -0.12 6.19 -8.45
N PHE A 224 -0.78 6.86 -7.52
CA PHE A 224 -0.76 8.32 -7.40
C PHE A 224 0.64 8.86 -7.11
N ILE A 225 1.37 8.26 -6.17
CA ILE A 225 2.72 8.70 -5.80
C ILE A 225 3.75 8.48 -6.91
N LYS A 226 3.47 7.61 -7.89
CA LYS A 226 4.35 7.33 -9.04
C LYS A 226 4.26 8.39 -10.14
N ILE A 227 3.30 9.31 -10.08
CA ILE A 227 3.06 10.27 -11.16
C ILE A 227 4.04 11.45 -11.05
N PRO A 228 4.97 11.62 -11.99
CA PRO A 228 5.82 12.81 -12.02
C PRO A 228 5.00 14.02 -12.49
N ASP A 229 5.40 15.21 -12.02
CA ASP A 229 4.82 16.49 -12.44
C ASP A 229 3.28 16.55 -12.38
N LEU A 230 2.68 16.03 -11.30
CA LEU A 230 1.22 15.95 -11.12
C LEU A 230 0.48 17.28 -11.37
N HIS A 231 1.12 18.42 -11.05
CA HIS A 231 0.60 19.77 -11.31
C HIS A 231 0.29 20.04 -12.79
N ARG A 232 0.91 19.30 -13.72
CA ARG A 232 0.69 19.40 -15.17
C ARG A 232 -0.44 18.50 -15.67
N LYS A 233 -1.02 17.69 -14.81
CA LYS A 233 -2.06 16.70 -15.15
C LYS A 233 -3.34 16.92 -14.33
N PRO A 234 -3.93 18.13 -14.30
CA PRO A 234 -5.09 18.44 -13.45
C PRO A 234 -6.32 17.58 -13.75
N GLU A 235 -6.42 17.01 -14.95
CA GLU A 235 -7.52 16.16 -15.40
C GLU A 235 -7.63 14.85 -14.60
N LEU A 236 -6.54 14.35 -14.03
CA LEU A 236 -6.52 13.10 -13.26
C LEU A 236 -7.38 13.19 -12.00
N ILE A 237 -7.66 14.40 -11.50
CA ILE A 237 -8.51 14.58 -10.32
C ILE A 237 -9.91 13.98 -10.53
N HIS A 238 -10.43 13.96 -11.76
CA HIS A 238 -11.76 13.41 -12.02
C HIS A 238 -11.82 11.90 -11.74
N MET A 239 -10.74 11.18 -12.05
CA MET A 239 -10.61 9.76 -11.72
C MET A 239 -10.39 9.59 -10.21
N LEU A 240 -9.49 10.37 -9.64
CA LEU A 240 -9.13 10.25 -8.23
C LEU A 240 -10.28 10.58 -7.28
N LYS A 241 -11.13 11.56 -7.61
CA LYS A 241 -12.35 11.90 -6.85
C LYS A 241 -13.19 10.66 -6.55
N THR A 242 -13.39 9.81 -7.56
CA THR A 242 -14.15 8.57 -7.40
C THR A 242 -13.28 7.44 -6.86
N GLY A 243 -12.03 7.30 -7.32
CA GLY A 243 -11.15 6.20 -6.93
C GLY A 243 -10.79 6.21 -5.44
N PHE A 244 -10.52 7.39 -4.88
CA PHE A 244 -10.23 7.57 -3.46
C PHE A 244 -11.47 7.92 -2.61
N ASP A 245 -12.62 8.15 -3.24
CA ASP A 245 -13.81 8.69 -2.57
C ASP A 245 -13.48 9.98 -1.77
N LEU A 246 -13.01 10.99 -2.50
CA LEU A 246 -12.42 12.19 -1.90
C LEU A 246 -13.46 13.05 -1.18
N GLU A 247 -13.10 13.53 0.03
CA GLU A 247 -13.80 14.61 0.71
C GLU A 247 -13.51 15.94 0.00
N SER A 248 -14.53 16.81 -0.07
CA SER A 248 -14.47 18.15 -0.66
C SER A 248 -14.60 19.28 0.35
N ASP A 249 -15.15 18.99 1.53
CA ASP A 249 -15.24 19.96 2.63
C ASP A 249 -13.85 20.23 3.21
N THR A 250 -13.35 21.45 3.00
CA THR A 250 -11.99 21.83 3.37
C THR A 250 -11.79 21.91 4.87
N THR A 251 -12.82 22.20 5.65
CA THR A 251 -12.77 22.17 7.12
C THR A 251 -12.59 20.74 7.62
N LYS A 252 -13.28 19.77 7.00
CA LYS A 252 -13.06 18.35 7.32
C LYS A 252 -11.68 17.86 6.88
N ILE A 253 -11.23 18.22 5.68
CA ILE A 253 -9.88 17.87 5.19
C ILE A 253 -8.81 18.38 6.16
N GLU A 254 -8.93 19.63 6.62
CA GLU A 254 -8.00 20.22 7.58
C GLU A 254 -8.04 19.51 8.94
N SER A 255 -9.24 19.21 9.44
CA SER A 255 -9.42 18.46 10.70
C SER A 255 -8.75 17.08 10.64
N GLU A 256 -8.99 16.32 9.57
CA GLU A 256 -8.37 15.01 9.36
C GLU A 256 -6.84 15.13 9.16
N ALA A 257 -6.37 16.15 8.45
CA ALA A 257 -4.93 16.41 8.32
C ALA A 257 -4.27 16.68 9.68
N ASN A 258 -4.97 17.34 10.61
CA ASN A 258 -4.50 17.56 11.97
C ASN A 258 -4.46 16.26 12.79
N LYS A 259 -5.49 15.40 12.67
CA LYS A 259 -5.50 14.08 13.31
C LYS A 259 -4.34 13.20 12.83
N LEU A 260 -4.12 13.12 11.52
CA LEU A 260 -3.01 12.34 10.96
C LEU A 260 -1.65 12.93 11.33
N HIS A 261 -1.55 14.26 11.46
CA HIS A 261 -0.32 14.90 11.94
C HIS A 261 0.00 14.49 13.38
N GLN A 262 -1.01 14.47 14.26
CA GLN A 262 -0.86 13.99 15.64
C GLN A 262 -0.45 12.52 15.66
N ALA A 263 -1.10 11.65 14.88
CA ALA A 263 -0.73 10.24 14.76
C ALA A 263 0.73 10.06 14.29
N THR A 264 1.16 10.85 13.29
CA THR A 264 2.55 10.86 12.80
C THR A 264 3.54 11.20 13.93
N ASN A 265 3.26 12.25 14.70
CA ASN A 265 4.11 12.67 15.81
C ASN A 265 4.15 11.63 16.94
N SER A 266 3.01 11.01 17.25
CA SER A 266 2.93 9.90 18.21
C SER A 266 3.80 8.72 17.76
N LEU A 267 3.70 8.28 16.51
CA LEU A 267 4.53 7.19 15.97
C LEU A 267 6.02 7.54 15.99
N LEU A 268 6.40 8.77 15.63
CA LEU A 268 7.78 9.23 15.71
C LEU A 268 8.31 9.13 17.14
N SER A 269 7.55 9.58 18.14
CA SER A 269 7.96 9.51 19.54
C SER A 269 8.13 8.07 20.05
N LEU A 270 7.27 7.16 19.62
CA LEU A 270 7.28 5.75 20.04
C LEU A 270 8.35 4.93 19.29
N SER A 271 8.76 5.34 18.09
CA SER A 271 9.80 4.68 17.30
C SER A 271 11.23 4.90 17.83
N HIS A 272 11.38 5.73 18.87
CA HIS A 272 12.64 6.07 19.52
C HIS A 272 12.77 5.50 20.96
N GLU A 273 11.74 4.82 21.46
CA GLU A 273 11.76 4.04 22.71
C GLU A 273 12.14 2.58 22.44
#